data_AF-A0AAU7LIQ3-F1
#
_entry.id   AF-A0AAU7LIQ3-F1
#
_cell.length_a   1.000
_cell.length_b   1.000
_cell.length_c   1.000
_cell.angle_alpha   90.00
_cell.angle_beta   90.00
_cell.angle_gamma   90.00
#
_symmetry.space_group_name_H-M   'P 1'
#
loop_
_entity.id
_entity.type
_entity.pdbx_description
1 polymer ?
#
loop_
_entity_poly.entity_id
_entity_poly.type
_entity_poly.pdbx_seq_one_letter_code
_entity_poly.pdbx_strand_id
1 'polypeptide(L)'
;MNGIEFIVRDRNGWLPPIPPPVPYLHPEFEIPPPPEPGAPLGDEQIAYINDMRGVVTVYALAEQFHISRGTVSNIWRGVPNAGRAIPNTRVANR
;
A
#
# COMPACT_ATOMS: atom_id res chain seq x y z
N MET A 1 -35.96 53.35 -4.30
CA MET A 1 -36.09 51.92 -4.64
C MET A 1 -34.67 51.35 -4.62
N ASN A 2 -34.22 50.84 -3.47
CA ASN A 2 -32.85 50.34 -3.29
C ASN A 2 -32.95 48.84 -3.02
N GLY A 3 -32.76 48.02 -4.06
CA GLY A 3 -32.77 46.57 -3.95
C GLY A 3 -31.42 46.08 -3.43
N ILE A 4 -31.41 45.48 -2.24
CA ILE A 4 -30.28 44.71 -1.75
C ILE A 4 -30.40 43.32 -2.39
N GLU A 5 -29.49 42.99 -3.31
CA GLU A 5 -29.41 41.66 -3.91
C GLU A 5 -28.68 40.72 -2.94
N PHE A 6 -29.38 39.68 -2.48
CA PHE A 6 -28.78 38.61 -1.70
C PHE A 6 -28.09 37.63 -2.65
N ILE A 7 -26.75 37.62 -2.65
CA ILE A 7 -25.98 36.59 -3.35
C ILE A 7 -26.08 35.30 -2.51
N VAL A 8 -26.91 34.36 -2.98
CA VAL A 8 -26.95 33.00 -2.46
C VAL A 8 -25.63 32.34 -2.86
N ARG A 9 -24.68 32.23 -1.93
CA ARG A 9 -23.51 31.37 -2.14
C ARG A 9 -24.02 29.93 -2.17
N ASP A 10 -23.94 29.31 -3.33
CA ASP A 10 -24.15 27.87 -3.49
C ASP A 10 -23.35 27.12 -2.42
N ARG A 11 -24.06 26.35 -1.61
CA ARG A 11 -23.50 25.46 -0.58
C ARG A 11 -22.94 24.18 -1.21
N ASN A 12 -22.55 24.22 -2.48
CA ASN A 12 -21.83 23.14 -3.13
C ASN A 12 -20.38 23.23 -2.66
N GLY A 13 -20.16 22.58 -1.51
CA GLY A 13 -18.88 22.43 -0.84
C GLY A 13 -17.81 22.11 -1.86
N TRP A 14 -16.96 23.10 -2.11
CA TRP A 14 -15.67 22.86 -2.72
C TRP A 14 -14.91 21.96 -1.74
N LEU A 15 -14.96 20.65 -2.00
CA LEU A 15 -14.05 19.71 -1.36
C LEU A 15 -12.73 19.86 -2.13
N PRO A 16 -11.67 20.40 -1.52
CA PRO A 16 -10.36 20.27 -2.13
C PRO A 16 -10.14 18.78 -2.43
N PRO A 17 -9.57 18.41 -3.59
CA PRO A 17 -9.10 17.05 -3.78
C PRO A 17 -8.06 16.80 -2.69
N ILE A 18 -8.44 16.10 -1.62
CA ILE A 18 -7.52 15.68 -0.58
C ILE A 18 -6.64 14.63 -1.28
N PRO A 19 -5.34 14.89 -1.51
CA PRO A 19 -4.48 13.88 -2.08
C PRO A 19 -4.51 12.66 -1.15
N PRO A 20 -4.48 11.43 -1.69
CA PRO A 20 -4.37 10.24 -0.85
C PRO A 20 -3.19 10.41 0.09
N PRO A 21 -3.29 9.96 1.35
CA PRO A 21 -2.19 10.06 2.29
C PRO A 21 -0.95 9.47 1.63
N VAL A 22 0.12 10.27 1.59
CA VAL A 22 1.42 9.83 1.08
C VAL A 22 1.73 8.54 1.84
N PRO A 23 1.94 7.40 1.14
CA PRO A 23 2.28 6.16 1.84
C PRO A 23 3.50 6.46 2.72
N TYR A 24 3.51 5.98 3.97
CA TYR A 24 4.63 6.11 4.89
C TYR A 24 5.84 5.39 4.27
N LEU A 25 6.51 6.07 3.36
CA LEU A 25 7.66 5.60 2.61
C LEU A 25 8.84 6.34 3.19
N HIS A 26 9.74 5.59 3.81
CA HIS A 26 11.04 6.11 4.16
C HIS A 26 11.73 6.52 2.86
N PRO A 27 12.01 7.82 2.64
CA PRO A 27 12.55 8.32 1.38
C PRO A 27 13.98 7.84 1.09
N GLU A 28 14.60 7.14 2.03
CA GLU A 28 15.96 6.58 1.92
C GLU A 28 16.01 5.18 1.31
N PHE A 29 14.87 4.50 1.15
CA PHE A 29 14.82 3.17 0.54
C PHE A 29 14.11 3.24 -0.80
N GLU A 30 14.83 2.88 -1.87
CA GLU A 30 14.21 2.62 -3.16
C GLU A 30 13.26 1.42 -3.02
N ILE A 31 11.99 1.67 -3.28
CA ILE A 31 10.96 0.63 -3.23
C ILE A 31 11.16 -0.26 -4.45
N PRO A 32 11.43 -1.56 -4.27
CA PRO A 32 11.47 -2.47 -5.41
C PRO A 32 10.07 -2.54 -6.04
N PRO A 33 9.98 -2.68 -7.37
CA PRO A 33 8.70 -2.81 -8.04
C PRO A 33 7.94 -4.02 -7.47
N PRO A 34 6.61 -3.91 -7.27
CA PRO A 34 5.84 -5.03 -6.78
C PRO A 34 5.87 -6.19 -7.78
N PRO A 35 5.85 -7.44 -7.30
CA PRO A 35 5.74 -8.60 -8.17
C PRO A 35 4.39 -8.59 -8.90
N GLU A 36 4.29 -9.30 -10.01
CA GLU A 36 2.98 -9.56 -10.62
C GLU A 36 2.05 -10.27 -9.61
N PRO A 37 0.74 -9.98 -9.61
CA PRO A 37 -0.19 -10.66 -8.70
C PRO A 37 -0.11 -12.18 -8.86
N GLY A 38 0.30 -12.87 -7.79
CA GLY A 38 0.48 -14.32 -7.82
C GLY A 38 1.87 -14.80 -8.21
N ALA A 39 2.80 -13.91 -8.56
CA ALA A 39 4.20 -14.26 -8.75
C ALA A 39 4.93 -14.41 -7.39
N PRO A 40 5.99 -15.23 -7.33
CA PRO A 40 6.86 -15.28 -6.16
C PRO A 40 7.63 -13.96 -5.99
N LEU A 41 7.99 -13.66 -4.73
CA LEU A 41 8.87 -12.55 -4.40
C LEU A 41 10.29 -12.82 -4.87
N GLY A 42 10.91 -11.81 -5.46
CA GLY A 42 12.34 -11.74 -5.72
C GLY A 42 13.15 -11.42 -4.45
N ASP A 43 14.45 -11.64 -4.53
CA ASP A 43 15.35 -11.45 -3.38
C ASP A 43 15.42 -9.99 -2.92
N GLU A 44 15.34 -9.02 -3.84
CA GLU A 44 15.31 -7.58 -3.52
C GLU A 44 14.08 -7.20 -2.70
N GLN A 45 12.92 -7.76 -3.05
CA GLN A 45 11.66 -7.51 -2.34
C GLN A 45 11.69 -8.14 -0.94
N ILE A 46 12.30 -9.33 -0.80
CA ILE A 46 12.50 -9.99 0.48
C ILE A 46 13.46 -9.18 1.37
N ALA A 47 14.54 -8.65 0.79
CA ALA A 47 15.47 -7.77 1.51
C ALA A 47 14.75 -6.51 2.00
N TYR A 48 14.02 -5.81 1.13
CA TYR A 48 13.23 -4.63 1.49
C TYR A 48 12.21 -4.92 2.60
N ILE A 49 11.47 -6.03 2.51
CA ILE A 49 10.50 -6.42 3.56
C ILE A 49 11.19 -6.65 4.91
N ASN A 50 12.41 -7.21 4.92
CA ASN A 50 13.18 -7.38 6.15
C ASN A 50 13.70 -6.06 6.70
N ASP A 51 14.21 -5.17 5.84
CA ASP A 51 14.73 -3.86 6.25
C ASP A 51 13.62 -2.97 6.82
N MET A 52 12.39 -3.11 6.31
CA MET A 52 11.22 -2.38 6.78
C MET A 52 10.60 -2.94 8.08
N ARG A 53 11.20 -3.96 8.70
CA ARG A 53 10.69 -4.56 9.94
C ARG A 53 10.71 -3.55 11.08
N GLY A 54 9.53 -3.28 11.65
CA GLY A 54 9.35 -2.32 12.75
C GLY A 54 9.20 -0.87 12.28
N VAL A 55 9.37 -0.62 10.98
CA VAL A 55 9.19 0.68 10.34
C VAL A 55 7.84 0.73 9.63
N VAL A 56 7.57 -0.27 8.79
CA VAL A 56 6.32 -0.40 8.04
C VAL A 56 5.48 -1.52 8.63
N THR A 57 4.16 -1.30 8.70
CA THR A 57 3.25 -2.33 9.20
C THR A 57 3.16 -3.51 8.22
N VAL A 58 2.89 -4.70 8.77
CA VAL A 58 2.62 -5.91 7.98
C VAL A 58 1.50 -5.68 6.95
N TYR A 59 0.51 -4.85 7.28
CA TYR A 59 -0.62 -4.55 6.41
C TYR A 59 -0.18 -3.75 5.18
N ALA A 60 0.59 -2.69 5.39
CA ALA A 60 1.09 -1.86 4.29
C ALA A 60 2.03 -2.64 3.37
N LEU A 61 2.93 -3.46 3.91
CA LEU A 61 3.81 -4.32 3.09
C LEU A 61 3.02 -5.38 2.31
N ALA A 62 1.98 -5.96 2.91
CA ALA A 62 1.13 -6.94 2.26
C ALA A 62 0.35 -6.34 1.07
N GLU A 63 -0.22 -5.14 1.26
CA GLU A 63 -0.90 -4.41 0.18
C GLU A 63 0.07 -4.00 -0.92
N GLN A 64 1.24 -3.47 -0.55
CA GLN A 64 2.26 -2.99 -1.48
C GLN A 64 2.77 -4.08 -2.41
N PHE A 65 3.05 -5.28 -1.90
CA PHE A 65 3.58 -6.39 -2.69
C PHE A 65 2.50 -7.39 -3.14
N HIS A 66 1.22 -7.10 -2.94
CA HIS A 66 0.09 -8.00 -3.27
C HIS A 66 0.22 -9.41 -2.67
N ILE A 67 0.79 -9.51 -1.47
CA ILE A 67 1.02 -10.77 -0.76
C ILE A 67 0.15 -10.90 0.49
N SER A 68 0.02 -12.12 1.01
CA SER A 68 -0.67 -12.33 2.27
C SER A 68 0.14 -11.76 3.45
N ARG A 69 -0.55 -11.24 4.46
CA ARG A 69 0.05 -10.83 5.75
C ARG A 69 0.85 -11.97 6.39
N GLY A 70 0.39 -13.21 6.22
CA GLY A 70 1.09 -14.41 6.68
C GLY A 70 2.44 -14.59 6.00
N THR A 71 2.55 -14.22 4.72
CA THR A 71 3.80 -14.25 3.96
C THR A 71 4.83 -13.29 4.57
N VAL A 72 4.44 -12.04 4.86
CA VAL A 72 5.31 -11.05 5.52
C VAL A 72 5.76 -11.55 6.90
N SER A 73 4.84 -12.06 7.72
CA SER A 73 5.17 -12.62 9.03
C SER A 73 6.11 -13.83 8.93
N ASN A 74 5.96 -14.67 7.91
CA ASN A 74 6.85 -15.81 7.68
C ASN A 74 8.25 -15.38 7.23
N ILE A 75 8.36 -14.31 6.42
CA ILE A 75 9.65 -13.71 6.04
C ILE A 75 10.38 -13.22 7.29
N TRP A 76 9.71 -12.44 8.16
CA TRP A 76 10.33 -11.94 9.39
C TRP A 76 10.67 -13.03 10.42
N ARG A 77 10.01 -14.18 10.36
CA ARG A 77 10.34 -15.37 11.15
C ARG A 77 11.52 -16.18 10.58
N GLY A 78 12.00 -15.85 9.37
CA GLY A 78 13.05 -16.60 8.69
C GLY A 78 12.60 -17.97 8.19
N VAL A 79 11.30 -18.15 7.90
CA VAL A 79 10.80 -19.42 7.37
C VAL A 79 11.42 -19.69 5.99
N PRO A 80 12.01 -20.88 5.77
CA PRO A 80 12.56 -21.22 4.46
C PRO A 80 11.50 -21.08 3.35
N ASN A 81 11.86 -20.48 2.23
CA ASN A 81 10.99 -20.25 1.07
C ASN A 81 9.80 -19.31 1.29
N ALA A 82 9.76 -18.56 2.40
CA ALA A 82 8.75 -17.53 2.60
C ALA A 82 8.83 -16.48 1.48
N GLY A 83 7.69 -16.21 0.82
CA GLY A 83 7.62 -15.29 -0.33
C GLY A 83 8.07 -15.91 -1.66
N ARG A 84 8.89 -16.96 -1.65
CA ARG A 84 9.38 -17.64 -2.88
C ARG A 84 8.43 -18.71 -3.41
N ALA A 85 7.49 -19.17 -2.59
CA ALA A 85 6.41 -20.04 -3.05
C ALA A 85 5.34 -19.18 -3.73
N ILE A 86 4.87 -19.62 -4.91
CA ILE A 86 3.73 -19.01 -5.63
C ILE A 86 2.57 -18.91 -4.63
N PRO A 87 2.15 -17.70 -4.23
CA PRO A 87 1.00 -17.57 -3.35
C PRO A 87 -0.21 -18.16 -4.09
N ASN A 88 -0.97 -19.01 -3.41
CA ASN A 88 -2.28 -19.47 -3.90
C ASN A 88 -3.27 -18.29 -3.80
N THR A 89 -3.03 -17.26 -4.60
CA THR A 89 -3.85 -16.07 -4.67
C THR A 89 -5.12 -16.49 -5.37
N ARG A 90 -6.15 -16.78 -4.57
CA ARG A 90 -7.53 -16.78 -5.07
C ARG A 90 -7.78 -15.37 -5.60
N VAL A 91 -7.70 -15.23 -6.91
CA VAL A 91 -8.20 -14.05 -7.62
C VAL A 91 -9.70 -14.03 -7.33
N ALA A 92 -10.11 -13.26 -6.32
CA ALA A 92 -11.51 -13.02 -6.05
C ALA A 92 -11.99 -12.05 -7.12
N ASN A 93 -12.49 -12.61 -8.24
CA ASN A 93 -13.29 -11.87 -9.22
C ASN A 93 -14.45 -11.19 -8.48
N ARG A 94 -14.50 -9.86 -8.52
CA ARG A 94 -15.66 -9.07 -8.15
C ARG A 94 -15.87 -7.96 -9.15
#